data_AF-A0A8J6BXH0-F1
#
_entry.id   AF-A0A8J6BXH0-F1
#
_cell.length_a   1.000
_cell.length_b   1.000
_cell.length_c   1.000
_cell.angle_alpha   90.00
_cell.angle_beta   90.00
_cell.angle_gamma   90.00
#
_symmetry.space_group_name_H-M   'P 1'
#
loop_
_entity.id
_entity.type
_entity.pdbx_description
1 polymer ?
#
loop_
_entity_poly.entity_id
_entity_poly.type
_entity_poly.pdbx_seq_one_letter_code
_entity_poly.pdbx_strand_id
1 'polypeptide(L)'
;MAASSRRSSILLVVLVSAAAVARLPPCSGSPAEAKVSLELYYESLCPYCSRFIVNHLAGIFEDGLIAAVDLSLVPYGNAHVVSNDTVSCQLWILENLISVVYEEADVS
;
A
#
# COMPACT_ATOMS: atom_id res chain seq x y z
N MET A 1 1.23 28.20 60.94
CA MET A 1 0.33 28.42 59.78
C MET A 1 1.17 28.68 58.53
N ALA A 2 1.63 27.65 57.80
CA ALA A 2 2.41 27.83 56.55
C ALA A 2 2.10 26.76 55.48
N ALA A 3 1.11 25.89 55.73
CA ALA A 3 0.77 24.76 54.86
C ALA A 3 -0.33 25.09 53.84
N SER A 4 -1.14 26.14 54.05
CA SER A 4 -2.24 26.51 53.14
C SER A 4 -1.77 27.25 51.89
N SER A 5 -0.73 28.08 52.00
CA SER A 5 -0.14 28.83 50.88
C SER A 5 0.48 27.89 49.85
N ARG A 6 1.26 26.90 50.30
CA ARG A 6 1.88 25.89 49.41
C ARG A 6 0.84 25.00 48.73
N ARG A 7 -0.23 24.61 49.43
CA ARG A 7 -1.33 23.81 48.85
C ARG A 7 -2.12 24.59 47.79
N SER A 8 -2.36 25.89 48.04
CA SER A 8 -3.03 26.79 47.09
C SER A 8 -2.18 27.00 45.83
N SER A 9 -0.88 27.23 45.98
CA SER A 9 0.05 27.36 44.86
C SER A 9 0.19 26.07 44.04
N ILE A 10 0.21 24.89 44.69
CA ILE A 10 0.26 23.60 43.98
C ILE A 10 -1.04 23.36 43.20
N LEU A 11 -2.21 23.64 43.80
CA LEU A 11 -3.49 23.52 43.10
C LEU A 11 -3.55 24.44 41.86
N LEU A 12 -3.09 25.68 42.00
CA LEU A 12 -3.04 26.64 40.90
C LEU A 12 -2.13 26.16 39.77
N VAL A 13 -0.95 25.60 40.08
CA VAL A 13 -0.03 25.06 39.07
C VAL A 13 -0.64 23.85 38.35
N VAL A 14 -1.32 22.96 39.06
CA VAL A 14 -1.99 21.77 38.48
C VAL A 14 -3.19 22.17 37.60
N LEU A 15 -3.97 23.18 38.00
CA LEU A 15 -5.10 23.68 37.22
C LEU A 15 -4.64 24.38 35.92
N VAL A 16 -3.54 25.13 35.99
CA VAL A 16 -2.97 25.81 34.82
C VAL A 16 -2.39 24.81 33.81
N SER A 17 -1.73 23.73 34.26
CA SER A 17 -1.21 22.69 33.38
C SER A 17 -2.32 21.84 32.74
N ALA A 18 -3.37 21.49 33.48
CA ALA A 18 -4.52 20.76 32.93
C ALA A 18 -5.25 21.55 31.82
N ALA A 19 -5.36 22.87 31.97
CA ALA A 19 -5.96 23.74 30.95
C ALA A 19 -5.07 23.95 29.71
N ALA A 20 -3.76 23.67 29.80
CA ALA A 20 -2.85 23.68 28.66
C ALA A 20 -2.93 22.38 27.84
N VAL A 21 -3.14 21.23 28.49
CA VAL A 21 -3.28 19.92 27.82
C VAL A 21 -4.59 19.83 27.02
N ALA A 22 -5.67 20.46 27.49
CA ALA A 22 -6.97 20.46 26.82
C ALA A 22 -7.06 21.35 25.56
N ARG A 23 -6.00 22.12 25.25
CA ARG A 23 -5.94 23.01 24.07
C ARG A 23 -5.05 22.51 22.95
N LEU A 24 -4.46 21.33 23.09
CA LEU A 24 -3.80 20.70 21.95
C LEU A 24 -4.88 20.34 20.94
N PRO A 25 -4.83 20.86 19.70
CA PRO A 25 -5.69 20.34 18.66
C PRO A 25 -5.47 18.83 18.59
N PRO A 26 -6.53 17.99 18.48
CA PRO A 26 -6.30 16.61 18.10
C PRO A 26 -5.47 16.64 16.83
N CYS A 27 -4.38 15.87 16.78
CA CYS A 27 -3.70 15.56 15.53
C CYS A 27 -4.71 14.76 14.68
N SER A 28 -5.66 15.46 14.09
CA SER A 28 -6.70 14.91 13.25
C SER A 28 -6.05 14.56 11.92
N GLY A 29 -5.60 13.31 11.82
CA GLY A 29 -5.19 12.67 10.59
C GLY A 29 -3.92 13.26 9.98
N SER A 30 -2.94 12.39 9.76
CA SER A 30 -1.91 12.62 8.75
C SER A 30 -2.57 13.19 7.48
N PRO A 31 -2.03 14.26 6.85
CA PRO A 31 -2.48 14.63 5.51
C PRO A 31 -2.34 13.37 4.67
N ALA A 32 -3.45 12.80 4.20
CA ALA A 32 -3.53 11.49 3.54
C ALA A 32 -2.19 11.16 2.90
N GLU A 33 -1.39 10.37 3.63
CA GLU A 33 0.05 10.27 3.38
C GLU A 33 0.18 9.84 1.92
N ALA A 34 0.77 10.70 1.09
CA ALA A 34 0.76 10.50 -0.35
C ALA A 34 1.51 9.19 -0.64
N LYS A 35 0.74 8.12 -0.81
CA LYS A 35 1.28 6.79 -1.04
C LYS A 35 2.02 6.77 -2.36
N VAL A 36 3.11 6.03 -2.40
CA VAL A 36 3.82 5.77 -3.65
C VAL A 36 2.98 4.81 -4.47
N SER A 37 2.53 5.24 -5.65
CA SER A 37 1.86 4.35 -6.60
C SER A 37 2.86 3.35 -7.17
N LEU A 38 2.51 2.07 -7.11
CA LEU A 38 3.30 0.96 -7.63
C LEU A 38 2.38 0.03 -8.42
N GLU A 39 2.59 -0.07 -9.74
CA GLU A 39 1.88 -1.03 -10.58
C GLU A 39 2.84 -2.11 -11.07
N LEU A 40 2.45 -3.38 -10.91
CA LEU A 40 3.17 -4.51 -11.48
C LEU A 40 2.35 -5.14 -12.59
N TYR A 41 2.83 -5.00 -13.82
CA TYR A 41 2.31 -5.69 -14.99
C TYR A 41 3.00 -7.06 -15.10
N TYR A 42 2.22 -8.14 -15.05
CA TYR A 42 2.75 -9.50 -15.02
C TYR A 42 1.92 -10.46 -15.86
N GLU A 43 2.48 -11.64 -16.13
CA GLU A 43 1.77 -12.76 -16.77
C GLU A 43 1.62 -13.89 -15.76
N SER A 44 0.40 -14.40 -15.58
CA SER A 44 0.09 -15.41 -14.56
C SER A 44 0.91 -16.71 -14.71
N LEU A 45 1.34 -17.03 -15.94
CA LEU A 45 2.09 -18.23 -16.27
C LEU A 45 3.58 -17.97 -16.54
N CYS A 46 4.07 -16.75 -16.29
CA CYS A 46 5.50 -16.44 -16.44
C CYS A 46 6.28 -16.85 -15.17
N PRO A 47 7.29 -17.74 -15.29
CA PRO A 47 8.06 -18.22 -14.14
C PRO A 47 8.91 -17.11 -13.50
N TYR A 48 9.34 -16.11 -14.27
CA TYR A 48 10.09 -14.98 -13.73
C TYR A 48 9.18 -14.00 -12.98
N CYS A 49 7.96 -13.76 -13.48
CA CYS A 49 6.96 -12.95 -12.79
C CYS A 49 6.57 -13.58 -11.45
N SER A 50 6.26 -14.89 -11.43
CA SER A 50 5.93 -15.58 -10.18
C SER A 50 7.09 -15.56 -9.19
N ARG A 51 8.33 -15.79 -9.67
CA ARG A 51 9.53 -15.69 -8.83
C ARG A 51 9.72 -14.28 -8.27
N PHE A 52 9.49 -13.24 -9.05
CA PHE A 52 9.58 -11.86 -8.57
C PHE A 52 8.53 -11.56 -7.51
N ILE A 53 7.27 -11.94 -7.74
CA ILE A 53 6.18 -11.71 -6.79
C ILE A 53 6.47 -12.42 -5.46
N VAL A 54 6.85 -13.69 -5.51
CA VAL A 54 7.05 -14.51 -4.30
C VAL A 54 8.35 -14.16 -3.57
N ASN A 55 9.46 -13.98 -4.28
CA ASN A 55 10.77 -13.86 -3.63
C ASN A 55 11.21 -12.41 -3.40
N HIS A 56 10.56 -11.43 -4.02
CA HIS A 56 10.95 -10.03 -3.93
C HIS A 56 9.79 -9.13 -3.51
N LEU A 57 8.66 -9.16 -4.23
CA LEU A 57 7.54 -8.28 -3.92
C LEU A 57 6.88 -8.62 -2.58
N ALA A 58 6.76 -9.90 -2.23
CA ALA A 58 6.10 -10.33 -0.99
C ALA A 58 6.67 -9.66 0.28
N GLY A 59 7.96 -9.30 0.28
CA GLY A 59 8.61 -8.64 1.41
C GLY A 59 8.00 -7.29 1.79
N ILE A 60 7.32 -6.59 0.87
CA ILE A 60 6.66 -5.31 1.19
C ILE A 60 5.56 -5.47 2.25
N PHE A 61 5.02 -6.68 2.41
CA PHE A 61 3.97 -6.98 3.39
C PHE A 61 4.51 -7.32 4.78
N GLU A 62 5.81 -7.61 4.91
CA GLU A 62 6.43 -8.06 6.17
C GLU A 62 6.86 -6.88 7.04
N ASP A 63 7.46 -5.84 6.44
CA ASP A 63 8.07 -4.71 7.16
C ASP A 63 7.17 -3.46 7.28
N GLY A 64 5.87 -3.60 6.97
CA GLY A 64 4.90 -2.49 7.01
C GLY A 64 5.02 -1.49 5.85
N LEU A 65 5.92 -1.73 4.88
CA LEU A 65 6.11 -0.90 3.70
C LEU A 65 4.82 -0.75 2.87
N ILE A 66 3.94 -1.76 2.89
CA ILE A 66 2.62 -1.72 2.26
C ILE A 66 1.75 -0.53 2.73
N ALA A 67 1.97 0.02 3.92
CA ALA A 67 1.23 1.20 4.38
C ALA A 67 1.57 2.47 3.58
N ALA A 68 2.78 2.55 3.04
CA ALA A 68 3.29 3.69 2.27
C ALA A 68 3.11 3.54 0.75
N VAL A 69 2.60 2.38 0.28
CA VAL A 69 2.49 2.05 -1.13
C VAL A 69 1.02 1.81 -1.50
N ASP A 70 0.64 2.28 -2.69
CA ASP A 70 -0.61 1.90 -3.35
C ASP A 70 -0.27 0.92 -4.46
N LEU A 71 -0.43 -0.39 -4.16
CA LEU A 71 -0.01 -1.48 -5.04
C LEU A 71 -1.16 -1.97 -5.93
N SER A 72 -0.95 -1.93 -7.24
CA SER A 72 -1.81 -2.55 -8.25
C SER A 72 -1.09 -3.72 -8.94
N LEU A 73 -1.78 -4.84 -9.10
CA LEU A 73 -1.29 -6.01 -9.83
C LEU A 73 -2.12 -6.17 -11.10
N VAL A 74 -1.49 -6.00 -12.26
CA VAL A 74 -2.16 -6.00 -13.57
C VAL A 74 -1.74 -7.23 -14.39
N PRO A 75 -2.62 -8.24 -14.55
CA PRO A 75 -2.30 -9.48 -15.25
C PRO A 75 -2.41 -9.31 -16.78
N TYR A 76 -1.48 -8.57 -17.38
CA TYR A 76 -1.43 -8.34 -18.84
C TYR A 76 -0.07 -8.75 -19.43
N GLY A 77 1.02 -8.16 -18.92
CA GLY A 77 2.39 -8.51 -19.31
C GLY A 77 2.65 -8.40 -20.81
N ASN A 78 3.12 -9.49 -21.45
CA ASN A 78 3.41 -9.54 -22.89
C ASN A 78 2.20 -9.88 -23.78
N ALA A 79 0.99 -9.81 -23.22
CA ALA A 79 -0.22 -9.96 -24.02
C ALA A 79 -0.38 -8.80 -25.01
N HIS A 80 -1.08 -9.06 -26.12
CA HIS A 80 -1.45 -8.04 -27.09
C HIS A 80 -2.89 -8.25 -27.57
N VAL A 81 -3.60 -7.15 -27.77
CA VAL A 81 -4.93 -7.15 -28.38
C VAL A 81 -4.78 -7.45 -29.87
N VAL A 82 -5.48 -8.47 -30.34
CA VAL A 82 -5.66 -8.80 -31.76
C VAL A 82 -7.03 -8.29 -32.23
N SER A 83 -7.54 -8.76 -33.37
CA SER A 83 -8.85 -8.31 -33.89
C SER A 83 -10.02 -8.67 -32.96
N ASN A 84 -11.07 -7.84 -32.95
CA ASN A 84 -12.31 -8.04 -32.17
C ASN A 84 -12.08 -8.14 -30.65
N ASP A 85 -11.30 -7.21 -30.07
CA ASP A 85 -11.06 -7.11 -28.62
C ASP A 85 -10.53 -8.40 -27.95
N THR A 86 -10.01 -9.28 -28.79
CA THR A 86 -9.48 -10.56 -28.39
C THR A 86 -8.05 -10.38 -27.91
N VAL A 87 -7.70 -10.97 -26.76
CA VAL A 87 -6.38 -10.83 -26.16
C VAL A 87 -5.56 -12.09 -26.42
N SER A 88 -4.36 -11.90 -26.99
CA SER A 88 -3.39 -12.97 -27.26
C SER A 88 -2.23 -12.86 -26.27
N CYS A 89 -2.07 -13.89 -25.45
CA CYS A 89 -1.03 -14.00 -24.43
C CYS A 89 0.13 -14.89 -24.90
N GLN A 90 1.34 -14.54 -24.49
CA GLN A 90 2.52 -15.37 -24.69
C GLN A 90 2.62 -16.42 -23.58
N LEU A 91 2.96 -17.65 -23.93
CA LEU A 91 3.19 -18.73 -22.97
C LEU A 91 4.49 -19.44 -23.30
N TRP A 92 5.38 -19.50 -22.32
CA TRP A 92 6.63 -20.26 -22.43
C TRP A 92 6.49 -21.59 -21.71
N ILE A 93 6.03 -22.63 -22.41
CA ILE A 93 6.05 -24.00 -21.89
C ILE A 93 7.30 -24.72 -22.38
N LEU A 94 8.12 -25.19 -21.43
CA LEU A 94 9.26 -26.10 -21.66
C LEU A 94 10.03 -25.77 -22.95
N GLU A 95 10.62 -24.58 -22.99
CA GLU A 95 11.49 -24.04 -24.05
C GLU A 95 10.83 -23.54 -25.35
N ASN A 96 9.51 -23.61 -25.48
CA ASN A 96 8.82 -23.08 -26.67
C ASN A 96 7.83 -21.96 -26.34
N LEU A 97 7.77 -20.96 -27.21
CA LEU A 97 6.78 -19.89 -27.17
C LEU A 97 5.50 -20.32 -27.89
N ILE A 98 4.38 -20.25 -27.18
CA ILE A 98 3.04 -20.52 -27.70
C ILE A 98 2.18 -19.28 -27.45
N SER A 99 1.32 -18.93 -28.40
CA SER A 99 0.28 -17.91 -28.20
C SER A 99 -1.04 -18.55 -27.79
N VAL A 100 -1.65 -18.06 -26.72
CA VAL A 100 -3.00 -18.46 -26.27
C VAL A 100 -3.92 -17.26 -26.39
N VAL A 101 -5.10 -17.47 -26.96
CA VAL A 101 -6.05 -16.39 -27.26
C VAL A 101 -7.28 -16.53 -26.38
N TYR A 102 -7.67 -15.44 -25.72
CA TYR A 102 -8.90 -15.32 -24.93
C TYR A 102 -9.82 -14.27 -25.56
N GLU A 103 -11.05 -14.67 -25.82
CA GLU A 103 -12.16 -13.78 -26.15
C GLU A 103 -12.78 -13.39 -24.79
N GLU A 104 -12.77 -12.11 -24.43
CA GLU A 104 -13.14 -11.58 -23.11
C GLU A 104 -12.10 -11.80 -21.99
N ALA A 105 -10.97 -11.10 -22.07
CA ALA A 105 -10.27 -10.72 -20.84
C ALA A 105 -10.79 -9.33 -20.45
N ASP A 106 -11.68 -9.28 -19.44
CA ASP A 106 -12.05 -8.05 -18.76
C ASP A 106 -10.77 -7.44 -18.16
N VAL A 107 -10.12 -6.57 -18.93
CA VAL A 107 -9.06 -5.68 -18.46
C VAL A 107 -9.77 -4.49 -17.83
N SER A 108 -10.45 -4.71 -16.70
CA SER A 108 -10.95 -3.64 -15.82
C SER A 108 -9.87 -3.22 -14.83
#